data_AF-X1F9I9-F1
#
_entry.id   AF-X1F9I9-F1
#
_cell.length_a   1.000
_cell.length_b   1.000
_cell.length_c   1.000
_cell.angle_alpha   90.00
_cell.angle_beta   90.00
_cell.angle_gamma   90.00
#
_symmetry.space_group_name_H-M   'P 1'
#
loop_
_entity.id
_entity.type
_entity.pdbx_description
1 polymer ?
#
loop_
_entity_poly.entity_id
_entity_poly.type
_entity_poly.pdbx_seq_one_letter_code
_entity_poly.pdbx_strand_id
1 'polypeptide(L)'
;YLWDFYNILKELDSVDSVPKDNWIEMVLDDYDEESGGFRTIKNGIKGITNSRNAYFLLRELDALDRINWTKAVEYVLSLQLPDGYFQHPLVMGVSLPGPTVRAYSFLNASNNLHL
;
A
#
# COMPACT_ATOMS: atom_id res chain seq x y z
N TYR A 1 7.81 2.37 -5.11
CA TYR A 1 8.39 3.49 -5.86
C TYR A 1 8.04 4.83 -5.23
N LEU A 2 6.77 5.27 -5.17
CA LEU A 2 6.47 6.61 -4.65
C LEU A 2 6.86 6.80 -3.17
N TRP A 3 6.55 5.83 -2.30
CA TRP A 3 7.02 5.82 -0.90
C TRP A 3 8.55 5.84 -0.77
N ASP A 4 9.25 5.07 -1.59
CA ASP A 4 10.71 5.00 -1.55
C ASP A 4 11.33 6.34 -2.00
N PHE A 5 10.76 6.96 -3.03
CA PHE A 5 11.17 8.28 -3.50
C PHE A 5 10.91 9.38 -2.47
N TYR A 6 9.73 9.36 -1.82
CA TYR A 6 9.42 10.26 -0.71
C TYR A 6 10.45 10.14 0.43
N ASN A 7 10.82 8.92 0.83
CA ASN A 7 11.83 8.70 1.86
C ASN A 7 13.21 9.20 1.45
N ILE A 8 13.61 9.00 0.19
CA ILE A 8 14.88 9.56 -0.33
C ILE A 8 14.87 11.08 -0.21
N LEU A 9 13.79 11.76 -0.60
CA LEU A 9 13.70 13.21 -0.44
C LEU A 9 13.68 13.63 1.04
N LYS A 10 13.08 12.84 1.92
CA LYS A 10 13.10 13.06 3.37
C LYS A 10 14.51 12.96 3.96
N GLU A 11 15.28 11.96 3.53
CA GLU A 11 16.69 11.81 3.92
C GLU A 11 17.57 12.96 3.41
N LEU A 12 17.19 13.57 2.29
CA LEU A 12 17.87 14.73 1.68
C LEU A 12 17.30 16.09 2.14
N ASP A 13 16.39 16.12 3.12
CA ASP A 13 15.71 17.35 3.58
C ASP A 13 15.08 18.16 2.43
N SER A 14 14.51 17.44 1.47
CA SER A 14 14.06 17.97 0.17
C SER A 14 12.61 17.58 -0.15
N VAL A 15 11.82 17.13 0.83
CA VAL A 15 10.41 16.74 0.62
C VAL A 15 9.57 17.90 0.09
N ASP A 16 9.85 19.12 0.56
CA ASP A 16 9.13 20.33 0.17
C ASP A 16 9.38 20.77 -1.29
N SER A 17 10.30 20.09 -2.00
CA SER A 17 10.47 20.26 -3.44
C SER A 17 9.25 19.81 -4.25
N VAL A 18 8.38 18.99 -3.66
CA VAL A 18 7.11 18.55 -4.23
C VAL A 18 5.99 18.92 -3.25
N PRO A 19 5.00 19.73 -3.66
CA PRO A 19 3.88 20.10 -2.80
C PRO A 19 3.18 18.88 -2.19
N LYS A 20 2.79 18.98 -0.91
CA LYS A 20 2.07 17.94 -0.17
C LYS A 20 0.89 17.35 -0.96
N ASP A 21 0.06 18.21 -1.56
CA ASP A 21 -1.12 17.79 -2.32
C ASP A 21 -0.75 16.97 -3.56
N ASN A 22 0.38 17.25 -4.20
CA ASN A 22 0.83 16.46 -5.36
C ASN A 22 1.19 15.03 -4.94
N TRP A 23 1.78 14.83 -3.76
CA TRP A 23 2.02 13.48 -3.23
C TRP A 23 0.74 12.71 -3.02
N ILE A 24 -0.26 13.37 -2.42
CA ILE A 24 -1.57 12.76 -2.15
C ILE A 24 -2.22 12.37 -3.48
N GLU A 25 -2.33 13.29 -4.43
CA GLU A 25 -2.97 13.02 -5.72
C GLU A 25 -2.25 11.93 -6.53
N MET A 26 -0.92 11.86 -6.47
CA MET A 26 -0.16 10.75 -7.08
C MET A 26 -0.49 9.38 -6.45
N VAL A 27 -0.71 9.31 -5.13
CA VAL A 27 -1.15 8.07 -4.47
C VAL A 27 -2.59 7.73 -4.84
N LEU A 28 -3.47 8.73 -4.90
CA LEU A 28 -4.89 8.53 -5.18
C LEU A 28 -5.15 8.06 -6.62
N ASP A 29 -4.34 8.46 -7.61
CA ASP A 29 -4.47 7.96 -9.00
C ASP A 29 -4.21 6.44 -9.11
N ASP A 30 -3.47 5.86 -8.16
CA ASP A 30 -3.22 4.42 -8.08
C ASP A 30 -4.29 3.66 -7.27
N TYR A 31 -5.21 4.34 -6.58
CA TYR A 31 -6.24 3.72 -5.75
C TYR A 31 -7.39 3.16 -6.60
N ASP A 32 -7.72 1.89 -6.39
CA ASP A 32 -8.84 1.23 -7.06
C ASP A 32 -10.05 1.15 -6.13
N GLU A 33 -11.01 2.06 -6.30
CA GLU A 33 -12.20 2.14 -5.44
C GLU A 33 -13.02 0.85 -5.41
N GLU A 34 -13.02 0.06 -6.49
CA GLU A 34 -13.79 -1.17 -6.60
C GLU A 34 -13.26 -2.28 -5.69
N SER A 35 -11.95 -2.45 -5.58
CA SER A 35 -11.34 -3.48 -4.75
C SER A 35 -10.77 -2.97 -3.42
N GLY A 36 -10.42 -1.69 -3.32
CA GLY A 36 -9.63 -1.12 -2.22
C GLY A 36 -8.11 -1.29 -2.36
N GLY A 37 -7.64 -1.99 -3.40
CA GLY A 37 -6.21 -2.19 -3.64
C GLY A 37 -5.54 -1.03 -4.36
N PHE A 38 -4.21 -0.95 -4.27
CA PHE A 38 -3.41 0.03 -5.02
C PHE A 38 -2.65 -0.61 -6.17
N ARG A 39 -2.67 0.06 -7.32
CA ARG A 39 -1.97 -0.32 -8.55
C ARG A 39 -0.53 0.21 -8.54
N THR A 40 0.29 -0.26 -9.47
CA THR A 40 1.67 0.27 -9.66
C THR A 40 1.69 1.48 -10.60
N ILE A 41 0.72 1.51 -11.51
CA ILE A 41 0.46 2.54 -12.52
C ILE A 41 -1.03 2.46 -12.87
N LYS A 42 -1.57 3.50 -13.50
CA LYS A 42 -2.91 3.49 -14.09
C LYS A 42 -3.17 2.23 -14.93
N ASN A 43 -4.31 1.57 -14.70
CA ASN A 43 -4.69 0.28 -15.29
C ASN A 43 -3.78 -0.91 -14.97
N GLY A 44 -2.77 -0.73 -14.12
CA GLY A 44 -1.88 -1.78 -13.66
C GLY A 44 -2.52 -2.75 -12.68
N ILE A 45 -1.75 -3.76 -12.28
CA ILE A 45 -2.16 -4.78 -11.33
C ILE A 45 -2.08 -4.24 -9.91
N LYS A 46 -3.12 -4.51 -9.14
CA LYS A 46 -3.19 -4.17 -7.72
C LYS A 46 -2.28 -5.08 -6.93
N GLY A 47 -1.60 -4.58 -5.91
CA GLY A 47 -0.64 -5.40 -5.18
C GLY A 47 -0.43 -4.99 -3.73
N ILE A 48 -0.02 -5.96 -2.91
CA ILE A 48 0.25 -5.72 -1.49
C ILE A 48 1.37 -4.69 -1.28
N THR A 49 2.40 -4.72 -2.12
CA THR A 49 3.51 -3.76 -2.02
C THR A 49 3.03 -2.32 -2.20
N ASN A 50 2.19 -2.08 -3.21
CA ASN A 50 1.65 -0.75 -3.48
C ASN A 50 0.68 -0.33 -2.38
N SER A 51 -0.19 -1.25 -1.94
CA SER A 51 -1.17 -0.96 -0.88
C SER A 51 -0.49 -0.61 0.45
N ARG A 52 0.59 -1.32 0.79
CA ARG A 52 1.49 -1.00 1.90
C ARG A 52 2.09 0.39 1.75
N ASN A 53 2.71 0.66 0.61
CA ASN A 53 3.42 1.91 0.39
C ASN A 53 2.48 3.12 0.39
N ALA A 54 1.31 2.99 -0.24
CA ALA A 54 0.26 4.01 -0.23
C ALA A 54 -0.23 4.30 1.20
N TYR A 55 -0.45 3.26 2.02
CA TYR A 55 -0.83 3.44 3.42
C TYR A 55 0.20 4.27 4.20
N PHE A 56 1.48 3.88 4.14
CA PHE A 56 2.52 4.60 4.86
C PHE A 56 2.65 6.05 4.38
N LEU A 57 2.55 6.28 3.07
CA LEU A 57 2.65 7.63 2.51
C LEU A 57 1.46 8.50 2.91
N LEU A 58 0.23 8.02 2.75
CA LEU A 58 -0.98 8.78 3.14
C LEU A 58 -1.03 9.02 4.64
N ARG A 59 -0.54 8.08 5.47
CA ARG A 59 -0.44 8.28 6.91
C ARG A 59 0.57 9.36 7.27
N GLU A 60 1.74 9.34 6.64
CA GLU A 60 2.78 10.36 6.83
C GLU A 60 2.29 11.76 6.43
N LEU A 61 1.46 11.81 5.38
CA LEU A 61 0.87 13.04 4.86
C LEU A 61 -0.45 13.41 5.56
N ASP A 62 -0.88 12.70 6.62
CA ASP A 62 -2.15 12.95 7.31
C ASP A 62 -3.36 13.02 6.35
N ALA A 63 -3.48 12.02 5.47
CA ALA A 63 -4.44 11.97 4.35
C ALA A 63 -5.11 10.59 4.20
N LEU A 64 -5.14 9.78 5.28
CA LEU A 64 -5.80 8.46 5.25
C LEU A 64 -7.32 8.55 5.08
N ASP A 65 -7.93 9.68 5.46
CA ASP A 65 -9.34 9.99 5.32
C ASP A 65 -9.79 10.14 3.85
N ARG A 66 -8.84 10.29 2.91
CA ARG A 66 -9.10 10.43 1.47
C ARG A 66 -9.48 9.12 0.77
N ILE A 67 -9.35 7.97 1.45
CA ILE A 67 -9.66 6.65 0.88
C ILE A 67 -10.53 5.83 1.84
N ASN A 68 -11.21 4.82 1.29
CA ASN A 68 -11.87 3.81 2.13
C ASN A 68 -10.82 2.83 2.68
N TRP A 69 -10.28 3.16 3.84
CA TRP A 69 -9.24 2.35 4.46
C TRP A 69 -9.69 0.93 4.83
N THR A 70 -10.94 0.76 5.26
CA THR A 70 -11.51 -0.56 5.55
C THR A 70 -11.42 -1.48 4.34
N LYS A 71 -11.74 -0.94 3.15
CA LYS A 71 -11.68 -1.69 1.90
C LYS A 71 -10.26 -2.08 1.51
N ALA A 72 -9.28 -1.22 1.79
CA ALA A 72 -7.86 -1.56 1.58
C ALA A 72 -7.41 -2.71 2.50
N VAL A 73 -7.90 -2.74 3.75
CA VAL A 73 -7.65 -3.87 4.66
C VAL A 73 -8.27 -5.16 4.14
N GLU A 74 -9.53 -5.12 3.72
CA GLU A 74 -10.23 -6.26 3.12
C GLU A 74 -9.49 -6.79 1.89
N TYR A 75 -9.00 -5.90 1.02
CA TYR A 75 -8.18 -6.27 -0.12
C TYR A 75 -6.93 -7.04 0.30
N VAL A 76 -6.18 -6.53 1.28
CA VAL A 76 -4.96 -7.19 1.75
C VAL A 76 -5.27 -8.56 2.35
N LEU A 77 -6.30 -8.67 3.18
CA LEU A 77 -6.75 -9.94 3.76
C LEU A 77 -7.19 -10.95 2.70
N SER A 78 -7.78 -10.49 1.59
CA SER A 78 -8.15 -11.37 0.47
C SER A 78 -6.96 -12.04 -0.24
N LEU A 79 -5.74 -11.53 -0.03
CA LEU A 79 -4.51 -12.12 -0.55
C LEU A 79 -3.94 -13.22 0.36
N GLN A 80 -4.53 -13.47 1.53
CA GLN A 80 -4.08 -14.52 2.44
C GLN A 80 -4.45 -15.91 1.89
N LEU A 81 -3.50 -16.83 1.97
CA LEU A 81 -3.64 -18.24 1.60
C LEU A 81 -4.02 -19.09 2.83
N PRO A 82 -4.52 -20.33 2.64
CA PRO A 82 -4.90 -21.20 3.75
C PRO A 82 -3.77 -21.54 4.73
N ASP A 83 -2.51 -21.42 4.31
CA ASP A 83 -1.31 -21.62 5.15
C ASP A 83 -0.92 -20.36 5.95
N GLY A 84 -1.70 -19.27 5.84
CA GLY A 84 -1.48 -18.00 6.53
C GLY A 84 -0.51 -17.05 5.82
N TYR A 85 0.18 -17.50 4.76
CA TYR A 85 1.04 -16.64 3.93
C TYR A 85 0.20 -15.78 2.99
N PHE A 86 0.81 -14.76 2.41
CA PHE A 86 0.16 -13.90 1.43
C PHE A 86 0.73 -14.15 0.04
N GLN A 87 -0.15 -14.19 -0.96
CA GLN A 87 0.23 -14.41 -2.35
C GLN A 87 0.62 -13.11 -3.06
N HIS A 88 1.43 -13.24 -4.12
CA HIS A 88 1.66 -12.15 -5.05
C HIS A 88 0.57 -12.17 -6.14
N PRO A 89 -0.02 -11.02 -6.53
CA PRO A 89 -1.06 -10.96 -7.56
C PRO A 89 -0.67 -11.58 -8.92
N LEU A 90 0.63 -11.56 -9.27
CA LEU A 90 1.18 -12.17 -10.48
C LEU A 90 1.50 -13.67 -10.36
N VAL A 91 1.54 -14.21 -9.14
CA VAL A 91 1.93 -15.60 -8.88
C VAL A 91 0.92 -16.19 -7.91
N MET A 92 -0.31 -16.35 -8.40
CA MET A 92 -1.44 -16.81 -7.61
C MET A 92 -1.19 -18.22 -7.06
N GLY A 93 -1.60 -18.45 -5.81
CA GLY A 93 -1.49 -19.75 -5.14
C GLY A 93 -0.08 -20.14 -4.70
N VAL A 94 0.91 -19.25 -4.82
CA VAL A 94 2.28 -19.50 -4.34
C VAL A 94 2.59 -18.63 -3.13
N SER A 95 2.89 -19.28 -2.01
CA SER A 95 3.31 -18.65 -0.77
C SER A 95 4.73 -18.08 -0.93
N LEU A 96 4.86 -16.76 -0.81
CA LEU A 96 6.15 -16.07 -0.92
C LEU A 96 6.42 -15.25 0.35
N PRO A 97 7.65 -15.27 0.90
CA PRO A 97 7.99 -14.49 2.08
C PRO A 97 7.81 -12.97 1.88
N GLY A 98 8.13 -12.45 0.68
CA GLY A 98 8.08 -11.02 0.40
C GLY A 98 6.67 -10.40 0.55
N PRO A 99 5.64 -10.90 -0.15
CA PRO A 99 4.26 -10.46 0.05
C PRO A 99 3.77 -10.60 1.49
N THR A 100 4.14 -11.71 2.16
CA THR A 100 3.75 -11.99 3.56
C THR A 100 4.28 -10.94 4.52
N VAL A 101 5.58 -10.63 4.46
CA VAL A 101 6.19 -9.58 5.30
C VAL A 101 5.54 -8.22 5.04
N ARG A 102 5.20 -7.90 3.79
CA ARG A 102 4.54 -6.64 3.44
C ARG A 102 3.10 -6.59 3.96
N ALA A 103 2.37 -7.70 3.89
CA ALA A 103 1.02 -7.82 4.44
C ALA A 103 1.01 -7.65 5.95
N TYR A 104 1.87 -8.36 6.68
CA TYR A 104 1.98 -8.18 8.13
C TYR A 104 2.41 -6.77 8.51
N SER A 105 3.35 -6.17 7.79
CA SER A 105 3.74 -4.78 8.04
C SER A 105 2.58 -3.81 7.82
N PHE A 106 1.74 -4.02 6.81
CA PHE A 106 0.53 -3.23 6.56
C PHE A 106 -0.51 -3.43 7.66
N LEU A 107 -0.86 -4.69 7.97
CA LEU A 107 -1.91 -5.05 8.92
C LEU A 107 -1.53 -4.61 10.34
N ASN A 108 -0.26 -4.75 10.73
CA ASN A 108 0.22 -4.27 12.01
C ASN A 108 0.13 -2.75 12.10
N ALA A 109 0.62 -2.05 11.06
CA ALA A 109 0.63 -0.59 11.05
C ALA A 109 -0.79 0.01 11.07
N SER A 110 -1.78 -0.76 10.61
CA SER A 110 -3.19 -0.38 10.59
C SER A 110 -4.03 -0.93 11.73
N ASN A 111 -3.41 -1.59 12.72
CA ASN A 111 -4.10 -2.22 13.85
C ASN A 111 -5.10 -3.33 13.45
N ASN A 112 -4.87 -4.00 12.31
CA ASN A 112 -5.68 -5.11 11.81
C ASN A 112 -4.89 -6.44 11.77
N LEU A 113 -3.75 -6.50 12.45
CA LEU A 113 -3.02 -7.76 12.61
C LEU A 113 -3.61 -8.54 13.80
N HIS A 114 -4.21 -9.68 13.50
CA HIS A 114 -4.67 -10.65 14.48
C HIS A 114 -3.88 -11.95 14.26
N LEU A 115 -3.01 -12.29 15.22
CA LEU A 115 -2.19 -13.51 15.22
C LEU A 115 -2.92 -14.67 15.87
#